data_AF-A0A962NK72-F1
#
_entry.id   AF-A0A962NK72-F1
#
_cell.length_a   1.000
_cell.length_b   1.000
_cell.length_c   1.000
_cell.angle_alpha   90.00
_cell.angle_beta   90.00
_cell.angle_gamma   90.00
#
_symmetry.space_group_name_H-M   'P 1'
#
loop_
_entity.id
_entity.type
_entity.pdbx_description
1 polymer ?
#
loop_
_entity_poly.entity_id
_entity_poly.type
_entity_poly.pdbx_seq_one_letter_code
_entity_poly.pdbx_strand_id
1 'polypeptide(L)'
;MSLTGKNNYFEDFVVGQVMRHARGKTMCENDNVGITLQVLNTAEAHFNEDAVRGAFPGRLQFGGVTIAMVIGLTVQDTAENAIRELGSEQDSSEDLGFPWGYAVCVH
;
A
#
# COMPACT_ATOMS: atom_id res chain seq x y z
N MET A 1 10.73 -9.29 27.08
CA MET A 1 9.52 -9.14 26.25
C MET A 1 9.97 -9.07 24.81
N SER A 2 9.40 -9.90 23.92
CA SER A 2 9.61 -9.74 22.48
C SER A 2 8.79 -8.55 22.01
N LEU A 3 9.39 -7.65 21.22
CA LEU A 3 8.70 -6.47 20.66
C LEU A 3 7.93 -6.81 19.38
N THR A 4 8.17 -8.00 18.80
CA THR A 4 7.63 -8.45 17.51
C THR A 4 7.07 -9.88 17.60
N GLY A 5 6.29 -10.28 16.60
CA GLY A 5 5.82 -11.64 16.38
C GLY A 5 6.94 -12.66 16.19
N LYS A 6 6.61 -13.95 16.37
CA LYS A 6 7.58 -15.06 16.34
C LYS A 6 7.58 -15.87 15.04
N ASN A 7 6.70 -15.55 14.09
CA ASN A 7 6.31 -16.44 12.99
C ASN A 7 6.39 -15.74 11.61
N ASN A 8 7.27 -14.75 11.49
CA ASN A 8 7.48 -13.93 10.28
C ASN A 8 8.98 -13.57 10.16
N TYR A 9 9.85 -14.51 10.52
CA TYR A 9 11.28 -14.48 10.19
C TYR A 9 11.51 -15.02 8.78
N PHE A 10 12.72 -14.84 8.23
CA PHE A 10 13.02 -15.27 6.87
C PHE A 10 12.67 -16.75 6.61
N GLU A 11 13.00 -17.62 7.56
CA GLU A 11 12.77 -19.07 7.48
C GLU A 11 11.30 -19.49 7.50
N ASP A 12 10.39 -18.61 7.93
CA ASP A 12 8.96 -18.91 8.01
C ASP A 12 8.24 -18.72 6.66
N PHE A 13 8.86 -18.01 5.72
CA PHE A 13 8.25 -17.72 4.41
C PHE A 13 8.49 -18.84 3.40
N VAL A 14 7.42 -19.18 2.66
CA VAL A 14 7.47 -20.16 1.57
C VAL A 14 7.22 -19.46 0.24
N VAL A 15 8.03 -19.75 -0.78
CA VAL A 15 7.83 -19.21 -2.12
C VAL A 15 6.43 -19.59 -2.64
N GLY A 16 5.67 -18.59 -3.11
CA GLY A 16 4.29 -18.76 -3.56
C GLY A 16 3.24 -18.75 -2.44
N GLN A 17 3.62 -18.46 -1.20
CA GLN A 17 2.70 -18.31 -0.09
C GLN A 17 1.69 -17.17 -0.34
N VAL A 18 0.41 -17.49 -0.16
CA VAL A 18 -0.68 -16.51 -0.22
C VAL A 18 -1.13 -16.19 1.19
N MET A 19 -1.08 -14.91 1.55
CA MET A 19 -1.41 -14.41 2.88
C MET A 19 -2.72 -13.65 2.89
N ARG A 20 -3.56 -13.90 3.89
CA ARG A 20 -4.75 -13.09 4.16
C ARG A 20 -4.50 -12.25 5.40
N HIS A 21 -4.24 -10.97 5.19
CA HIS A 21 -3.96 -10.03 6.28
C HIS A 21 -5.18 -9.83 7.19
N ALA A 22 -4.94 -9.71 8.49
CA ALA A 22 -6.00 -9.66 9.49
C ALA A 22 -6.83 -8.36 9.44
N ARG A 23 -6.24 -7.27 8.95
CA ARG A 23 -6.85 -5.94 8.93
C ARG A 23 -7.20 -5.52 7.51
N GLY A 24 -8.31 -4.79 7.40
CA GLY A 24 -8.68 -4.02 6.21
C GLY A 24 -9.07 -2.61 6.61
N LYS A 25 -9.06 -1.69 5.65
CA LYS A 25 -9.52 -0.32 5.85
C LYS A 25 -10.34 0.15 4.65
N THR A 26 -11.53 0.69 4.93
CA THR A 26 -12.29 1.46 3.94
C THR A 26 -11.65 2.83 3.80
N MET A 27 -11.39 3.24 2.56
CA MET A 27 -10.83 4.56 2.25
C MET A 27 -11.90 5.63 2.41
N CYS A 28 -11.58 6.66 3.17
CA CYS A 28 -12.40 7.85 3.32
C CYS A 28 -11.75 9.04 2.60
N GLU A 29 -12.54 10.08 2.31
CA GLU A 29 -12.05 11.26 1.59
C GLU A 29 -10.88 11.96 2.30
N ASN A 30 -10.93 12.00 3.64
CA ASN A 30 -9.88 12.60 4.44
C ASN A 30 -8.53 11.86 4.30
N ASP A 31 -8.55 10.53 4.10
CA ASP A 31 -7.31 9.77 3.88
C ASP A 31 -6.67 10.22 2.56
N ASN A 32 -7.48 10.35 1.51
CA ASN A 32 -7.01 10.77 0.19
C ASN A 32 -6.52 12.21 0.19
N VAL A 33 -7.39 13.17 0.51
CA VAL A 33 -7.08 14.59 0.43
C VAL A 33 -6.00 14.97 1.44
N GLY A 34 -6.10 14.47 2.67
CA GLY A 34 -5.15 14.76 3.74
C GLY A 34 -3.73 14.37 3.36
N ILE A 35 -3.51 13.11 2.97
CA ILE A 35 -2.16 12.62 2.64
C ILE A 35 -1.66 13.27 1.34
N THR A 36 -2.52 13.42 0.33
CA THR A 36 -2.16 14.10 -0.93
C THR A 36 -1.59 15.50 -0.68
N LEU A 37 -2.23 16.28 0.20
CA LEU A 37 -1.77 17.61 0.56
C LEU A 37 -0.50 17.58 1.44
N GLN A 38 -0.39 16.61 2.36
CA GLN A 38 0.80 16.46 3.21
C GLN A 38 2.07 16.15 2.40
N VAL A 39 1.94 15.39 1.31
CA VAL A 39 3.06 15.09 0.40
C VAL A 39 3.23 16.10 -0.73
N LEU A 40 2.48 17.22 -0.68
CA LEU A 40 2.50 18.29 -1.68
C LEU A 40 2.21 17.82 -3.11
N ASN A 41 1.36 16.79 -3.26
CA ASN A 41 0.86 16.40 -4.57
C ASN A 41 -0.21 17.42 -5.02
N THR A 42 0.05 18.12 -6.12
CA THR A 42 -0.77 19.21 -6.66
C THR A 42 -1.78 18.77 -7.72
N ALA A 43 -1.92 17.47 -7.98
CA ALA A 43 -2.88 16.97 -8.96
C ALA A 43 -4.32 17.23 -8.51
N GLU A 44 -4.98 18.17 -9.20
CA GLU A 44 -6.32 18.64 -8.86
C GLU A 44 -7.36 17.52 -8.77
N ALA A 45 -7.20 16.45 -9.55
CA ALA A 45 -8.11 15.32 -9.55
C ALA A 45 -8.34 14.69 -8.16
N HIS A 46 -7.39 14.86 -7.23
CA HIS A 46 -7.46 14.28 -5.89
C HIS A 46 -8.26 15.13 -4.87
N PHE A 47 -8.45 16.42 -5.12
CA PHE A 47 -9.08 17.34 -4.15
C PHE A 47 -10.08 18.34 -4.76
N ASN A 48 -10.08 18.53 -6.08
CA ASN A 48 -11.01 19.38 -6.81
C ASN A 48 -11.98 18.51 -7.63
N GLU A 49 -13.25 18.47 -7.20
CA GLU A 49 -14.29 17.67 -7.88
C GLU A 49 -14.69 18.26 -9.23
N ASP A 50 -14.62 19.58 -9.40
CA ASP A 50 -14.94 20.24 -10.66
C ASP A 50 -13.95 19.88 -11.77
N ALA A 51 -12.69 19.64 -11.42
CA ALA A 51 -11.63 19.26 -12.36
C ALA A 51 -11.84 17.87 -13.00
N VAL A 52 -12.65 17.00 -12.38
CA VAL A 52 -12.92 15.62 -12.86
C VAL A 52 -14.36 15.39 -13.30
N ARG A 53 -15.18 16.44 -13.24
CA ARG A 53 -16.60 16.39 -13.57
C ARG A 53 -16.81 15.86 -15.00
N GLY A 54 -17.59 14.78 -15.12
CA GLY A 54 -17.91 14.15 -16.40
C GLY A 54 -16.89 13.11 -16.90
N ALA A 55 -15.70 13.03 -16.28
CA ALA A 55 -14.74 11.97 -16.54
C ALA A 55 -14.84 10.84 -15.50
N PHE A 56 -15.09 11.20 -14.23
CA PHE A 56 -15.21 10.27 -13.12
C PHE A 56 -16.45 10.57 -12.26
N PRO A 57 -16.98 9.58 -11.53
CA PRO A 57 -18.14 9.77 -10.64
C PRO A 57 -17.83 10.62 -9.40
N GLY A 58 -16.56 10.94 -9.15
CA GLY A 58 -16.08 11.76 -8.05
C GLY A 58 -14.57 11.98 -8.15
N ARG A 59 -13.98 12.58 -7.12
CA ARG A 59 -12.53 12.80 -7.04
C ARG A 59 -11.77 11.48 -7.19
N LEU A 60 -10.64 11.54 -7.88
CA LEU A 60 -9.79 10.38 -8.10
C LEU A 60 -8.95 10.10 -6.85
N GLN A 61 -8.84 8.83 -6.47
CA GLN A 61 -7.96 8.42 -5.38
C GLN A 61 -6.50 8.56 -5.81
N PHE A 62 -5.66 9.15 -4.96
CA PHE A 62 -4.22 9.14 -5.17
C PHE A 62 -3.68 7.72 -4.94
N GLY A 63 -3.13 7.13 -6.00
CA GLY A 63 -2.55 5.77 -5.98
C GLY A 63 -1.48 5.60 -4.90
N GLY A 64 -0.69 6.64 -4.63
CA GLY A 64 0.31 6.67 -3.55
C GLY A 64 -0.28 6.44 -2.16
N VAL A 65 -1.46 6.99 -1.86
CA VAL A 65 -2.16 6.73 -0.60
C VAL A 65 -2.63 5.27 -0.54
N THR A 66 -3.13 4.77 -1.66
CA THR A 66 -3.64 3.39 -1.74
C THR A 66 -2.52 2.38 -1.50
N ILE A 67 -1.37 2.53 -2.15
CA ILE A 67 -0.23 1.61 -1.97
C ILE A 67 0.37 1.73 -0.57
N ALA A 68 0.51 2.94 -0.03
CA ALA A 68 1.01 3.14 1.33
C ALA A 68 0.10 2.48 2.38
N MET A 69 -1.22 2.57 2.18
CA MET A 69 -2.20 1.89 3.02
C MET A 69 -2.11 0.37 2.92
N VAL A 70 -2.00 -0.17 1.70
CA VAL A 70 -1.87 -1.63 1.49
C VAL A 70 -0.60 -2.14 2.17
N ILE A 71 0.56 -1.53 1.92
CA ILE A 71 1.84 -1.90 2.55
C ILE A 71 1.71 -1.82 4.07
N GLY A 72 1.19 -0.72 4.62
CA GLY A 72 1.02 -0.57 6.06
C GLY A 72 0.13 -1.65 6.69
N LEU A 73 -0.88 -2.14 5.97
CA LEU A 73 -1.72 -3.25 6.43
C LEU A 73 -0.99 -4.60 6.39
N THR A 74 -0.10 -4.82 5.42
CA THR A 74 0.64 -6.09 5.28
C THR A 74 1.81 -6.22 6.24
N VAL A 75 2.40 -5.11 6.70
CA VAL A 75 3.65 -5.08 7.49
C VAL A 75 3.64 -6.01 8.70
N GLN A 76 2.51 -6.16 9.40
CA GLN A 76 2.47 -7.07 10.56
C GLN A 76 2.78 -8.52 10.18
N ASP A 77 2.32 -8.96 9.01
CA ASP A 77 2.50 -10.35 8.58
C ASP A 77 3.79 -10.52 7.77
N THR A 78 4.29 -9.45 7.12
CA THR A 78 5.40 -9.54 6.16
C THR A 78 6.71 -8.92 6.61
N ALA A 79 6.68 -7.86 7.43
CA ALA A 79 7.82 -6.98 7.65
C ALA A 79 7.99 -6.52 9.11
N GLU A 80 7.25 -7.09 10.06
CA GLU A 80 7.36 -6.75 11.48
C GLU A 80 8.77 -7.04 12.02
N ASN A 81 9.41 -8.10 11.52
CA ASN A 81 10.80 -8.46 11.79
C ASN A 81 11.76 -8.03 10.67
N ALA A 82 11.31 -7.18 9.73
CA ALA A 82 12.19 -6.65 8.69
C ALA A 82 13.15 -5.60 9.25
N ILE A 83 14.41 -5.69 8.83
CA ILE A 83 15.46 -4.73 9.19
C ILE A 83 15.35 -3.49 8.30
N ARG A 84 14.97 -3.68 7.03
CA ARG A 84 14.96 -2.63 6.02
C ARG A 84 14.10 -2.98 4.82
N GLU A 85 13.43 -1.98 4.27
CA GLU A 85 12.82 -2.04 2.93
C GLU A 85 13.88 -1.86 1.84
N LEU A 86 13.87 -2.74 0.83
CA LEU A 86 14.86 -2.74 -0.26
C LEU A 86 14.35 -1.99 -1.48
N GLY A 87 13.06 -2.10 -1.79
CA GLY A 87 12.44 -1.41 -2.90
C GLY A 87 11.07 -1.98 -3.27
N SER A 88 10.48 -1.37 -4.28
CA SER A 88 9.24 -1.83 -4.91
C SER A 88 9.48 -1.94 -6.42
N GLU A 89 8.88 -2.94 -7.04
CA GLU A 89 8.95 -3.18 -8.48
C GLU A 89 7.56 -3.03 -9.08
N GLN A 90 7.48 -2.40 -10.25
CA GLN A 90 6.25 -2.29 -11.02
C GLN A 90 6.33 -3.28 -12.17
N ASP A 91 5.43 -4.26 -12.19
CA ASP A 91 5.13 -4.96 -13.43
C ASP A 91 4.15 -4.09 -14.24
N SER A 92 4.33 -4.05 -15.55
CA SER A 92 3.43 -3.33 -16.47
C SER A 92 2.51 -4.28 -17.23
N SER A 93 2.61 -5.58 -16.97
CA SER A 93 1.72 -6.59 -17.56
C SER A 93 0.27 -6.37 -17.10
N GLU A 94 -0.66 -6.34 -18.06
CA GLU A 94 -2.09 -6.07 -17.82
C GLU A 94 -2.83 -7.22 -17.12
N ASP A 95 -2.16 -8.36 -16.90
CA ASP A 95 -2.76 -9.62 -16.44
C ASP A 95 -2.89 -9.73 -14.91
N LEU A 96 -2.20 -8.89 -14.15
CA LEU A 96 -2.24 -8.89 -12.69
C LEU A 96 -3.09 -7.72 -12.19
N GLY A 97 -4.24 -8.02 -11.57
CA GLY A 97 -5.15 -7.03 -10.99
C GLY A 97 -4.54 -6.11 -9.91
N PHE A 98 -3.27 -6.34 -9.53
CA PHE A 98 -2.43 -5.41 -8.78
C PHE A 98 -0.95 -5.64 -9.15
N PRO A 99 -0.37 -4.87 -10.09
CA PRO A 99 0.87 -5.24 -10.78
C PRO A 99 2.13 -4.72 -10.06
N TRP A 100 2.15 -4.74 -8.73
CA TRP A 100 3.24 -4.18 -7.93
C TRP A 100 3.83 -5.23 -6.98
N GLY A 101 5.15 -5.45 -7.08
CA GLY A 101 5.94 -6.26 -6.17
C GLY A 101 6.56 -5.42 -5.05
N TYR A 102 6.56 -5.94 -3.83
CA TYR A 102 7.12 -5.29 -2.64
C TYR A 102 8.15 -6.20 -1.97
N ALA A 103 9.35 -5.69 -1.68
CA ALA A 103 10.45 -6.49 -1.13
C ALA A 103 11.08 -5.85 0.13
N VAL A 104 11.26 -6.68 1.16
CA VAL A 104 11.87 -6.32 2.44
C VAL A 104 13.01 -7.28 2.79
N CYS A 105 14.00 -6.78 3.53
CA CYS A 105 15.05 -7.57 4.14
C CYS A 105 14.62 -7.97 5.56
N VAL A 106 14.44 -9.27 5.78
CA VAL A 106 14.06 -9.88 7.06
C VAL A 106 15.27 -10.52 7.74
N HIS A 107 15.25 -10.62 9.07
CA HIS A 107 16.27 -11.31 9.85
C HIS A 107 16.25 -12.82 9.60
#